data_AF-A0A921BEE3-F1
#
_entry.id   AF-A0A921BEE3-F1
#
_cell.length_a   1.000
_cell.length_b   1.000
_cell.length_c   1.000
_cell.angle_alpha   90.00
_cell.angle_beta   90.00
_cell.angle_gamma   90.00
#
_symmetry.space_group_name_H-M   'P 1'
#
loop_
_entity.id
_entity.type
_entity.pdbx_description
1 polymer ?
#
loop_
_entity_poly.entity_id
_entity_poly.type
_entity_poly.pdbx_seq_one_letter_code
_entity_poly.pdbx_strand_id
1 'polypeptide(L)'
;MPEDLVDFTPELRERALEVLNKFRYGRSIFIPPSVGTADGTYGTLQVPASTGGVNWPGGSFDPETGIFYQYSKTEVTNLGLVNDPDRSDMNFIRGRPEGVSARQDALNVEGIPIIKPHGVELVRLISTKANFSGRLPMGKLRITFEIIGYLKVSTSRGRGDLDESERS
;
A
#
# COMPACT_ATOMS: atom_id res chain seq x y z
N MET A 1 9.20 -9.25 -0.22
CA MET A 1 8.25 -10.26 0.31
C MET A 1 8.91 -11.62 0.18
N PRO A 2 8.87 -12.61 1.11
CA PRO A 2 8.31 -12.74 2.48
C PRO A 2 9.06 -12.05 3.64
N GLU A 3 10.22 -11.46 3.37
CA GLU A 3 11.00 -10.65 4.33
C GLU A 3 10.26 -9.40 4.81
N ASP A 4 9.34 -8.92 3.97
CA ASP A 4 8.46 -7.78 4.25
C ASP A 4 7.19 -8.17 5.00
N LEU A 5 6.98 -9.44 5.36
CA LEU A 5 5.78 -9.85 6.10
C LEU A 5 5.86 -9.47 7.57
N VAL A 6 4.72 -9.11 8.17
CA VAL A 6 4.60 -8.84 9.61
C VAL A 6 5.17 -9.99 10.44
N ASP A 7 6.00 -9.65 11.43
CA ASP A 7 6.73 -10.61 12.26
C ASP A 7 6.87 -10.16 13.73
N PHE A 8 5.86 -9.43 14.25
CA PHE A 8 5.82 -9.04 15.66
C PHE A 8 5.82 -10.24 16.62
N THR A 9 5.23 -11.36 16.18
CA THR A 9 5.36 -12.68 16.82
C THR A 9 5.54 -13.76 15.75
N PRO A 10 6.12 -14.93 16.09
CA PRO A 10 6.20 -16.07 15.17
C PRO A 10 4.85 -16.52 14.63
N GLU A 11 3.80 -16.50 15.45
CA GLU A 11 2.44 -16.92 15.09
C GLU A 11 1.82 -15.95 14.07
N LEU A 12 2.04 -14.64 14.24
CA LEU A 12 1.60 -13.64 13.28
C LEU A 12 2.33 -13.78 11.94
N ARG A 13 3.62 -14.11 11.97
CA ARG A 13 4.41 -14.38 10.76
C ARG A 13 3.87 -15.59 9.99
N GLU A 14 3.54 -16.66 10.69
CA GLU A 14 2.99 -17.87 10.07
C GLU A 14 1.64 -17.59 9.40
N ARG A 15 0.73 -16.91 10.09
CA ARG A 15 -0.55 -16.49 9.51
C ARG A 15 -0.39 -15.53 8.34
N ALA A 16 0.60 -14.63 8.38
CA ALA A 16 0.90 -13.75 7.26
C ALA A 16 1.40 -14.53 6.04
N LEU A 17 2.17 -15.61 6.26
CA LEU A 17 2.57 -16.55 5.19
C LEU A 17 1.37 -17.32 4.63
N GLU A 18 0.44 -17.77 5.47
CA GLU A 18 -0.80 -18.40 5.01
C GLU A 18 -1.62 -17.48 4.10
N VAL A 19 -1.69 -16.19 4.43
CA VAL A 19 -2.32 -15.19 3.55
C VAL A 19 -1.52 -15.03 2.27
N LEU A 20 -0.20 -14.86 2.36
CA LEU A 20 0.67 -14.67 1.20
C LEU A 20 0.59 -15.84 0.21
N ASN A 21 0.47 -17.07 0.69
CA ASN A 21 0.40 -18.29 -0.13
C ASN A 21 -0.81 -18.37 -1.06
N LYS A 22 -1.84 -17.55 -0.84
CA LYS A 22 -3.02 -17.46 -1.71
C LYS A 22 -2.78 -16.60 -2.95
N PHE A 23 -1.65 -15.89 -3.01
CA PHE A 23 -1.38 -14.92 -4.05
C PHE A 23 -0.05 -15.17 -4.75
N ARG A 24 0.04 -14.72 -6.00
CA ARG A 24 1.31 -14.57 -6.69
C ARG A 24 2.00 -13.30 -6.21
N TYR A 25 3.32 -13.33 -6.06
CA TYR A 25 4.12 -12.17 -5.71
C TYR A 25 5.53 -12.32 -6.27
N GLY A 26 6.32 -11.27 -6.18
CA GLY A 26 7.74 -11.32 -6.50
C GLY A 26 8.43 -9.99 -6.25
N ARG A 27 9.73 -9.95 -6.53
CA ARG A 27 10.57 -8.77 -6.22
C ARG A 27 10.42 -7.61 -7.20
N SER A 28 9.91 -7.88 -8.39
CA SER A 28 9.74 -6.85 -9.42
C SER A 28 8.41 -6.14 -9.26
N ILE A 29 8.39 -4.82 -9.44
CA ILE A 29 7.15 -4.04 -9.52
C ILE A 29 6.40 -4.28 -10.85
N PHE A 30 7.04 -4.95 -11.82
CA PHE A 30 6.50 -5.21 -13.15
C PHE A 30 5.85 -6.59 -13.30
N ILE A 31 5.45 -7.21 -12.18
CA ILE A 31 4.78 -8.52 -12.24
C ILE A 31 3.35 -8.27 -12.74
N PRO A 32 2.93 -8.95 -13.81
CA PRO A 32 1.63 -8.71 -14.38
C PRO A 32 0.50 -9.10 -13.40
N PRO A 33 -0.66 -8.42 -13.48
CA PRO A 33 -1.90 -8.90 -12.91
C PRO A 33 -2.16 -10.36 -13.29
N SER A 34 -2.91 -11.09 -12.46
CA SER A 34 -3.27 -12.48 -12.75
C SER A 34 -4.76 -12.72 -12.61
N VAL A 35 -5.28 -13.59 -13.47
CA VAL A 35 -6.66 -14.06 -13.37
C VAL A 35 -6.79 -14.88 -12.09
N GLY A 36 -7.69 -14.46 -11.22
CA GLY A 36 -7.88 -15.08 -9.93
C GLY A 36 -8.87 -16.25 -10.00
N THR A 37 -8.57 -17.34 -9.31
CA THR A 37 -9.46 -18.50 -9.15
C THR A 37 -9.50 -18.95 -7.69
N ALA A 38 -10.60 -19.56 -7.25
CA ALA A 38 -10.75 -20.04 -5.87
C ALA A 38 -9.73 -21.15 -5.50
N ASP A 39 -9.41 -22.01 -6.48
CA ASP A 39 -8.51 -23.16 -6.30
C ASP A 39 -7.05 -22.84 -6.65
N GLY A 40 -6.78 -21.62 -7.13
CA GLY A 40 -5.46 -21.19 -7.60
C GLY A 40 -4.97 -19.97 -6.83
N THR A 41 -4.56 -18.94 -7.59
CA THR A 41 -4.17 -17.65 -7.00
C THR A 41 -5.37 -16.73 -6.93
N TYR A 42 -5.48 -15.90 -5.89
CA TYR A 42 -6.49 -14.85 -5.82
C TYR A 42 -6.08 -13.59 -6.59
N GLY A 43 -4.83 -13.56 -7.06
CA GLY A 43 -4.29 -12.50 -7.91
C GLY A 43 -2.80 -12.30 -7.71
N THR A 44 -2.28 -11.16 -8.15
CA THR A 44 -0.87 -10.80 -7.98
C THR A 44 -0.77 -9.67 -6.95
N LEU A 45 0.00 -9.86 -5.87
CA LEU A 45 0.31 -8.78 -4.93
C LEU A 45 1.38 -7.85 -5.50
N GLN A 46 1.16 -6.55 -5.32
CA GLN A 46 2.11 -5.50 -5.68
C GLN A 46 2.33 -4.55 -4.50
N VAL A 47 3.60 -4.16 -4.30
CA VAL A 47 4.04 -3.11 -3.39
C VAL A 47 5.00 -2.17 -4.15
N PRO A 48 4.83 -0.84 -4.08
CA PRO A 48 3.71 -0.14 -3.46
C PRO A 48 2.40 -0.38 -4.23
N ALA A 49 1.27 -0.19 -3.55
CA ALA A 49 -0.05 -0.21 -4.17
C ALA A 49 -0.13 0.83 -5.31
N SER A 50 -1.13 0.69 -6.19
CA SER A 50 -1.32 1.60 -7.34
C SER A 50 -1.46 3.09 -6.96
N THR A 51 -1.76 3.39 -5.70
CA THR A 51 -1.84 4.75 -5.14
C THR A 51 -0.62 5.16 -4.31
N GLY A 52 0.36 4.27 -4.12
CA GLY A 52 1.55 4.55 -3.33
C GLY A 52 2.59 5.38 -4.10
N GLY A 53 3.39 6.16 -3.37
CA GLY A 53 4.36 7.12 -3.91
C GLY A 53 3.85 8.56 -3.94
N VAL A 54 4.45 9.39 -4.80
CA VAL A 54 4.03 10.78 -5.02
C VAL A 54 2.75 10.76 -5.83
N ASN A 55 1.66 11.21 -5.21
CA ASN A 55 0.35 11.22 -5.82
C ASN A 55 -0.38 12.53 -5.50
N TRP A 56 -1.71 12.52 -5.53
CA TRP A 56 -2.61 13.62 -5.19
C TRP A 56 -2.27 14.46 -3.95
N PRO A 57 -1.72 13.91 -2.85
CA PRO A 57 -1.42 14.70 -1.65
C PRO A 57 -0.33 15.76 -1.85
N GLY A 58 0.35 15.77 -3.01
CA GLY A 58 1.37 16.75 -3.34
C GLY A 58 2.59 16.67 -2.42
N GLY A 59 3.35 17.75 -2.39
CA GLY A 59 4.48 17.95 -1.49
C GLY A 59 4.65 19.44 -1.21
N SER A 60 5.40 19.77 -0.16
CA SER A 60 5.74 21.15 0.17
C SER A 60 7.26 21.36 0.13
N PHE A 61 7.71 22.58 -0.14
CA PHE A 61 9.12 22.94 -0.13
C PHE A 61 9.33 24.09 0.84
N ASP A 62 10.29 23.94 1.75
CA ASP A 62 10.77 25.01 2.61
C ASP A 62 12.05 25.63 2.00
N PRO A 63 12.00 26.85 1.46
CA PRO A 63 13.14 27.51 0.85
C PRO A 63 14.21 27.98 1.85
N GLU A 64 13.87 28.14 3.13
CA GLU A 64 14.83 28.57 4.17
C GLU A 64 15.74 27.41 4.58
N THR A 65 15.17 26.21 4.70
CA THR A 65 15.93 25.00 5.07
C THR A 65 16.39 24.19 3.85
N GLY A 66 15.81 24.46 2.68
CA GLY A 66 16.05 23.69 1.45
C GLY A 66 15.46 22.28 1.51
N ILE A 67 14.43 22.06 2.35
CA ILE A 67 13.82 20.75 2.56
C ILE A 67 12.55 20.63 1.70
N PHE A 68 12.52 19.60 0.87
CA PHE A 68 11.29 19.14 0.21
C PHE A 68 10.62 18.07 1.06
N TYR A 69 9.33 18.21 1.31
CA TYR A 69 8.49 17.29 2.08
C TYR A 69 7.52 16.58 1.14
N GLN A 70 7.61 15.26 1.08
CA GLN A 70 6.77 14.45 0.20
C GLN A 70 5.92 13.47 1.00
N TYR A 71 4.61 13.43 0.75
CA TYR A 71 3.77 12.34 1.24
C TYR A 71 4.17 11.03 0.57
N SER A 72 4.31 9.96 1.35
CA SER A 72 4.47 8.60 0.85
C SER A 72 3.67 7.63 1.70
N LYS A 73 3.06 6.64 1.03
CA LYS A 73 2.32 5.53 1.63
C LYS A 73 2.84 4.23 1.02
N THR A 74 3.27 3.31 1.87
CA THR A 74 3.54 1.93 1.46
C THR A 74 2.38 1.05 1.84
N GLU A 75 1.75 0.46 0.84
CA GLU A 75 0.59 -0.41 0.99
C GLU A 75 0.72 -1.55 -0.01
N VAL A 76 0.15 -2.71 0.31
CA VAL A 76 0.04 -3.84 -0.60
C VAL A 76 -1.32 -3.82 -1.28
N THR A 77 -1.36 -4.09 -2.57
CA THR A 77 -2.62 -4.25 -3.31
C THR A 77 -2.66 -5.59 -4.03
N ASN A 78 -3.85 -6.18 -4.11
CA ASN A 78 -4.13 -7.31 -4.98
C ASN A 78 -4.50 -6.80 -6.39
N LEU A 79 -3.81 -7.27 -7.42
CA LEU A 79 -4.09 -7.09 -8.84
C LEU A 79 -4.77 -8.33 -9.45
N GLY A 80 -5.74 -8.91 -8.73
CA GLY A 80 -6.57 -10.00 -9.21
C GLY A 80 -7.53 -9.56 -10.30
N LEU A 81 -7.64 -10.36 -11.35
CA LEU A 81 -8.54 -10.16 -12.47
C LEU A 81 -9.64 -11.22 -12.50
N VAL A 82 -10.86 -10.81 -12.85
CA VAL A 82 -12.00 -11.69 -13.07
C VAL A 82 -12.75 -11.31 -14.34
N ASN A 83 -13.41 -12.27 -14.97
CA ASN A 83 -14.36 -12.02 -16.05
C ASN A 83 -15.75 -11.87 -15.43
N ASP A 84 -16.36 -10.70 -15.61
CA ASP A 84 -17.68 -10.36 -15.04
C ASP A 84 -18.42 -9.49 -16.08
N PRO A 85 -19.11 -10.14 -17.04
CA PRO A 85 -19.75 -9.45 -18.15
C PRO A 85 -20.98 -8.63 -17.71
N ASP A 86 -21.56 -8.93 -16.55
CA ASP A 86 -22.69 -8.18 -16.01
C ASP A 86 -22.25 -6.80 -15.49
N ARG A 87 -20.97 -6.66 -15.11
CA ARG A 87 -20.39 -5.42 -14.59
C ARG A 87 -19.63 -4.60 -15.63
N SER A 88 -19.15 -5.21 -16.71
CA SER A 88 -18.25 -4.56 -17.68
C SER A 88 -18.19 -5.31 -19.02
N ASP A 89 -17.99 -4.57 -20.10
CA ASP A 89 -17.75 -5.11 -21.46
C ASP A 89 -16.29 -5.60 -21.67
N MET A 90 -15.35 -5.13 -20.86
CA MET A 90 -13.98 -5.64 -20.83
C MET A 90 -13.90 -7.14 -20.48
N ASN A 91 -13.04 -7.88 -21.19
CA ASN A 91 -12.79 -9.31 -20.92
C ASN A 91 -12.35 -9.59 -19.46
N PHE A 92 -11.65 -8.66 -18.83
CA PHE A 92 -11.23 -8.81 -17.44
C PHE A 92 -11.26 -7.47 -16.72
N ILE A 93 -11.74 -7.50 -15.49
CA ILE A 93 -11.75 -6.35 -14.59
C ILE A 93 -11.09 -6.73 -13.27
N ARG A 94 -10.62 -5.72 -12.53
CA ARG A 94 -10.12 -5.95 -11.17
C ARG A 94 -11.25 -6.50 -10.29
N GLY A 95 -10.99 -7.61 -9.62
CA GLY A 95 -11.99 -8.25 -8.78
C GLY A 95 -11.44 -9.42 -7.98
N ARG A 96 -12.34 -10.01 -7.20
CA ARG A 96 -12.08 -11.20 -6.39
C ARG A 96 -12.69 -12.41 -7.09
N PRO A 97 -12.03 -13.58 -7.07
CA PRO A 97 -12.59 -14.78 -7.66
C PRO A 97 -13.96 -15.12 -7.06
N GLU A 98 -14.82 -15.74 -7.87
CA GLU A 98 -16.08 -16.29 -7.37
C GLU A 98 -15.81 -17.32 -6.27
N GLY A 99 -16.65 -17.35 -5.23
CA GLY A 99 -16.47 -18.21 -4.06
C GLY A 99 -15.43 -17.72 -3.04
N VAL A 100 -14.65 -16.67 -3.35
CA VAL A 100 -13.70 -16.06 -2.40
C VAL A 100 -14.35 -14.88 -1.69
N SER A 101 -14.60 -15.04 -0.39
CA SER A 101 -15.15 -13.99 0.47
C SER A 101 -14.16 -12.83 0.67
N ALA A 102 -14.66 -11.66 1.05
CA ALA A 102 -13.81 -10.49 1.33
C ALA A 102 -12.82 -10.75 2.49
N ARG A 103 -13.18 -11.63 3.41
CA ARG A 103 -12.30 -12.06 4.52
C ARG A 103 -11.16 -12.94 4.03
N GLN A 104 -11.39 -13.80 3.03
CA GLN A 104 -10.35 -14.68 2.48
C GLN A 104 -9.33 -13.93 1.62
N ASP A 105 -9.78 -12.90 0.90
CA ASP A 105 -8.95 -11.99 0.09
C ASP A 105 -8.29 -10.86 0.91
N ALA A 106 -8.60 -10.78 2.22
CA ALA A 106 -8.09 -9.72 3.07
C ALA A 106 -6.56 -9.80 3.21
N LEU A 107 -5.88 -8.68 2.93
CA LEU A 107 -4.43 -8.53 3.08
C LEU A 107 -4.04 -8.12 4.52
N ASN A 108 -4.66 -8.75 5.51
CA ASN A 108 -4.39 -8.54 6.93
C ASN A 108 -4.56 -9.83 7.74
N VAL A 109 -3.89 -9.88 8.88
CA VAL A 109 -4.04 -10.89 9.94
C VAL A 109 -4.60 -10.17 11.16
N GLU A 110 -5.83 -10.48 11.56
CA GLU A 110 -6.48 -9.86 12.73
C GLU A 110 -6.53 -8.32 12.66
N GLY A 111 -6.68 -7.77 11.46
CA GLY A 111 -6.67 -6.32 11.21
C GLY A 111 -5.27 -5.71 11.08
N ILE A 112 -4.21 -6.48 11.32
CA ILE A 112 -2.83 -6.05 11.10
C ILE A 112 -2.45 -6.31 9.64
N PRO A 113 -2.00 -5.31 8.87
CA PRO A 113 -1.56 -5.49 7.49
C PRO A 113 -0.52 -6.63 7.36
N ILE A 114 -0.61 -7.42 6.29
CA ILE A 114 0.31 -8.56 6.08
C ILE A 114 1.75 -8.11 5.82
N ILE A 115 1.93 -6.90 5.28
CA ILE A 115 3.25 -6.30 5.11
C ILE A 115 3.63 -5.52 6.37
N LYS A 116 4.90 -5.60 6.75
CA LYS A 116 5.47 -4.76 7.79
C LYS A 116 5.17 -3.31 7.44
N PRO A 117 4.70 -2.51 8.40
CA PRO A 117 4.74 -1.08 8.21
C PRO A 117 6.23 -0.70 8.07
N HIS A 118 6.63 -0.17 6.92
CA HIS A 118 8.00 0.31 6.73
C HIS A 118 8.19 1.53 7.63
N GLY A 119 8.64 1.31 8.87
CA GLY A 119 8.71 2.35 9.88
C GLY A 119 7.34 2.96 10.15
N VAL A 120 6.44 2.16 10.72
CA VAL A 120 5.14 2.58 11.28
C VAL A 120 4.17 3.11 10.21
N GLU A 121 2.86 2.98 10.45
CA GLU A 121 1.78 3.44 9.58
C GLU A 121 1.74 4.97 9.51
N LEU A 122 2.69 5.53 8.77
CA LEU A 122 3.02 6.94 8.84
C LEU A 122 3.16 7.53 7.45
N VAL A 123 2.57 8.71 7.30
CA VAL A 123 3.00 9.65 6.27
C VAL A 123 4.47 9.92 6.54
N ARG A 124 5.34 9.36 5.69
CA ARG A 124 6.77 9.63 5.75
C ARG A 124 6.98 10.99 5.12
N LEU A 125 7.26 12.03 5.90
CA LEU A 125 7.85 13.25 5.35
C LEU A 125 9.31 12.89 5.02
N ILE A 126 9.56 12.66 3.74
CA ILE A 126 10.91 12.49 3.23
C ILE A 126 11.49 13.88 3.05
N SER A 127 12.55 14.23 3.77
CA SER A 127 13.39 15.39 3.44
C SER A 127 14.36 14.98 2.33
N THR A 128 14.34 15.72 1.23
CA THR A 128 15.34 15.56 0.16
C THR A 128 16.23 16.79 0.12
N LYS A 129 17.51 16.63 0.49
CA LYS A 129 18.53 17.66 0.33
C LYS A 129 19.38 17.33 -0.90
N ALA A 130 19.21 18.09 -1.97
CA ALA A 130 20.03 18.00 -3.17
C ALA A 130 21.20 18.98 -3.07
N ASN A 131 22.41 18.48 -2.86
CA ASN A 131 23.62 19.31 -2.94
C ASN A 131 24.10 19.33 -4.40
N PHE A 132 23.91 20.45 -5.08
CA PHE A 132 24.49 20.69 -6.40
C PHE A 132 25.89 21.30 -6.24
N SER A 133 26.94 20.55 -6.59
CA SER A 133 28.28 21.11 -6.76
C SER A 133 28.61 21.25 -8.25
N GLY A 134 28.59 22.48 -8.76
CA GLY A 134 29.13 22.85 -10.08
C GLY A 134 28.10 23.26 -11.15
N ARG A 135 28.53 24.12 -12.09
CA ARG A 135 27.80 24.47 -13.33
C ARG A 135 27.80 23.25 -14.25
N LEU A 136 26.60 22.82 -14.66
CA LEU A 136 26.31 21.64 -15.50
C LEU A 136 27.22 21.59 -16.76
N PRO A 137 27.72 20.39 -17.15
CA PRO A 137 26.87 19.28 -17.56
C PRO A 137 27.11 17.98 -16.77
N MET A 138 26.04 17.22 -16.53
CA MET A 138 26.09 15.87 -15.91
C MET A 138 26.85 15.79 -14.57
N GLY A 139 26.60 16.75 -13.67
CA GLY A 139 27.06 16.67 -12.28
C GLY A 139 26.36 15.54 -11.52
N LYS A 140 27.11 14.76 -10.74
CA LYS A 140 26.56 13.70 -9.88
C LYS A 140 25.52 14.29 -8.91
N LEU A 141 24.26 13.91 -9.10
CA LEU A 141 23.19 14.20 -8.15
C LEU A 141 23.30 13.23 -6.97
N ARG A 142 23.68 13.74 -5.80
CA ARG A 142 23.62 12.97 -4.56
C ARG A 142 22.32 13.32 -3.83
N ILE A 143 21.36 12.41 -3.92
CA ILE A 143 20.09 12.50 -3.19
C ILE A 143 20.30 11.82 -1.83
N THR A 144 20.17 12.59 -0.75
CA THR A 144 20.15 12.02 0.61
C THR A 144 18.72 12.04 1.11
N PHE A 145 18.21 10.87 1.51
CA PHE A 145 16.87 10.72 2.07
C PHE A 145 16.97 10.67 3.59
N GLU A 146 16.36 11.63 4.27
CA GLU A 146 16.27 11.62 5.73
C GLU A 146 14.80 11.50 6.16
N ILE A 147 14.54 10.60 7.10
CA ILE A 147 13.23 10.49 7.75
C ILE A 147 13.21 11.53 8.85
N ILE A 148 12.51 12.62 8.63
CA ILE A 148 12.45 13.74 9.57
C ILE A 148 11.23 13.69 10.48
N GLY A 149 10.30 12.76 10.22
CA GLY A 149 9.08 12.68 11.01
C GLY A 149 8.09 11.64 10.53
N TYR A 150 7.05 11.53 11.34
CA TYR A 150 6.23 10.35 11.45
C TYR A 150 4.82 10.82 11.88
N LEU A 151 3.85 10.87 10.96
CA LEU A 151 2.47 11.29 11.27
C LEU A 151 1.50 10.10 11.35
N LYS A 152 0.93 9.84 12.54
CA LYS A 152 -0.08 8.78 12.77
C LYS A 152 -1.45 9.25 12.28
N VAL A 153 -1.92 8.69 11.17
CA VAL A 153 -3.29 8.92 10.70
C VAL A 153 -4.19 7.89 11.36
N SER A 154 -4.85 8.25 12.46
CA SER A 154 -5.92 7.42 13.03
C SER A 154 -7.15 7.51 12.14
N THR A 155 -7.54 6.39 11.52
CA THR A 155 -8.87 6.29 10.92
C THR A 155 -9.89 6.02 12.03
N SER A 156 -10.41 7.09 12.64
CA SER A 156 -11.60 7.00 13.48
C SER A 156 -12.82 6.80 12.57
N ARG A 157 -13.10 5.55 12.19
CA ARG A 157 -14.40 5.18 11.62
C ARG A 157 -15.40 5.03 12.76
N GLY A 158 -15.83 6.16 13.33
CA GLY A 158 -16.97 6.21 14.24
C GLY A 158 -18.24 5.87 13.46
N ARG A 159 -18.75 4.66 13.66
CA ARG A 159 -20.10 4.24 13.32
C ARG A 159 -20.82 4.07 14.65
N GLY A 160 -21.80 4.91 14.94
CA GLY A 160 -22.57 4.86 16.18
C GLY A 160 -23.47 6.08 16.34
N ASP A 161 -24.71 5.91 15.87
CA ASP A 161 -25.97 6.41 16.44
C ASP A 161 -26.25 7.92 16.43
N LEU A 162 -26.96 8.35 15.38
CA LEU A 162 -27.86 9.49 15.45
C LEU A 162 -29.18 9.00 16.03
N ASP A 163 -29.42 9.38 17.28
CA ASP A 163 -30.67 9.23 18.02
C ASP A 163 -31.77 10.08 17.35
N GLU A 164 -32.70 9.43 16.65
CA GLU A 164 -33.96 10.03 16.24
C GLU A 164 -34.94 10.02 17.43
N SER A 165 -34.80 10.98 18.34
CA SER A 165 -35.81 11.22 19.38
C SER A 165 -35.99 12.69 19.76
N GLU A 166 -36.06 13.59 18.78
CA GLU A 166 -36.68 14.91 18.96
C GLU A 166 -37.64 15.22 17.80
N ARG A 167 -38.80 14.57 17.83
CA ARG A 167 -40.06 15.12 17.30
C ARG A 167 -41.12 15.00 18.38
N SER A 168 -41.35 16.09 19.11
CA SER A 168 -42.63 16.49 19.69
C SER A 168 -42.57 17.95 20.09
#